data_AF-A0A1X7LFR1-F1
#
_entry.id   AF-A0A1X7LFR1-F1
#
_cell.length_a   1.000
_cell.length_b   1.000
_cell.length_c   1.000
_cell.angle_alpha   90.00
_cell.angle_beta   90.00
_cell.angle_gamma   90.00
#
_symmetry.space_group_name_H-M   'P 1'
#
loop_
_entity.id
_entity.type
_entity.pdbx_description
1 polymer ?
#
loop_
_entity_poly.entity_id
_entity_poly.type
_entity_poly.pdbx_seq_one_letter_code
_entity_poly.pdbx_strand_id
1 'polypeptide(L)' 'MEAYRYLKKISDKGTITIFDKPSLFGQEVELIIIPKEKQAKSKKKNAEQFLEKWSGFLSVEDSEKEKAAFLEQKYK' A
#
# COMPACT_ATOMS: atom_id res chain seq x y z
N MET A 1 -2.36 19.44 27.80
CA MET A 1 -2.43 20.00 26.43
C MET A 1 -2.86 18.88 25.50
N GLU A 2 -3.93 19.08 24.74
CA GLU A 2 -4.38 18.12 23.73
C GLU A 2 -3.84 18.55 22.37
N ALA A 3 -3.21 17.61 21.65
CA ALA A 3 -2.73 17.84 20.30
C ALA A 3 -3.62 17.09 19.31
N TYR A 4 -3.94 17.73 18.20
CA TYR A 4 -4.76 17.13 17.16
C TYR A 4 -3.98 17.04 15.86
N ARG A 5 -4.05 15.87 15.21
CA ARG A 5 -3.40 15.62 13.93
C ARG A 5 -4.43 15.54 12.82
N TYR A 6 -4.35 16.46 11.86
CA TYR A 6 -5.17 16.46 10.65
C TYR A 6 -4.32 16.10 9.44
N LEU A 7 -4.77 15.16 8.63
CA LEU A 7 -4.14 14.83 7.35
C LEU A 7 -4.94 15.47 6.21
N LYS A 8 -4.75 16.78 6.02
CA LYS A 8 -5.39 17.53 4.93
C LYS A 8 -4.38 18.13 3.96
N LYS A 9 -4.82 18.29 2.71
CA LYS A 9 -4.11 19.07 1.69
C LYS A 9 -4.47 20.55 1.88
N ILE A 10 -3.47 21.41 1.83
CA ILE A 10 -3.68 22.86 1.76
C ILE A 10 -4.29 23.18 0.40
N SER A 11 -5.39 23.95 0.39
CA SER A 11 -6.01 24.38 -0.86
C SER A 11 -5.05 25.23 -1.69
N ASP A 12 -5.30 25.34 -3.00
CA ASP A 12 -4.42 26.11 -3.90
C ASP A 12 -4.41 27.62 -3.55
N LYS A 13 -5.40 28.09 -2.77
CA LYS A 13 -5.48 29.46 -2.23
C LYS A 13 -4.74 29.63 -0.89
N GLY A 14 -4.06 28.60 -0.39
CA GLY A 14 -3.36 28.64 0.89
C GLY A 14 -4.25 28.47 2.12
N THR A 15 -5.54 28.16 1.96
CA THR A 15 -6.47 27.96 3.09
C THR A 15 -6.50 26.50 3.57
N ILE A 16 -6.58 26.30 4.88
CA ILE A 16 -6.77 25.01 5.57
C ILE A 16 -8.04 25.13 6.42
N THR A 17 -8.96 24.18 6.28
CA THR A 17 -10.22 24.23 7.03
C THR A 17 -10.35 23.10 8.03
N ILE A 18 -10.62 23.48 9.28
CA ILE A 18 -10.74 22.60 10.45
C ILE A 18 -12.21 22.65 10.88
N PHE A 19 -13.05 21.85 10.20
CA PHE A 19 -14.50 21.84 10.47
C PHE A 19 -14.90 20.92 11.63
N ASP A 20 -14.01 20.02 12.04
CA ASP A 20 -14.39 18.84 12.81
C ASP A 20 -14.34 19.05 14.33
N LYS A 21 -14.14 20.30 14.81
CA LYS A 21 -14.10 20.64 16.24
C LYS A 21 -14.72 21.99 16.58
N PRO A 22 -16.03 22.01 16.90
CA PRO A 22 -16.70 23.19 17.45
C PRO A 22 -16.09 23.69 18.76
N SER A 23 -15.43 22.81 19.54
CA SER A 23 -14.80 23.17 20.80
C SER A 23 -13.63 24.16 20.67
N LEU A 24 -13.09 24.34 19.47
CA LEU A 24 -11.99 25.27 19.18
C LEU A 24 -12.48 26.60 18.59
N PHE A 25 -13.80 26.78 18.43
CA PHE A 25 -14.34 28.00 17.85
C PHE A 25 -14.10 29.20 18.76
N GLY A 26 -13.59 30.29 18.19
CA GLY A 26 -13.31 31.54 18.91
C GLY A 26 -12.08 31.49 19.84
N GLN A 27 -11.27 30.44 19.76
CA GLN A 27 -10.05 30.31 20.56
C GLN A 27 -8.80 30.59 19.72
N GLU A 28 -7.80 31.21 20.33
CA GLU A 28 -6.45 31.28 19.77
C GLU A 28 -5.77 29.91 19.90
N VAL A 29 -5.30 29.37 18.78
CA VAL A 29 -4.71 28.03 18.71
C VAL A 29 -3.37 28.06 17.99
N GLU A 30 -2.46 27.20 18.41
CA GLU A 30 -1.18 27.00 17.73
C GLU A 30 -1.32 25.95 16.61
N LEU A 31 -0.72 26.22 15.45
CA LEU A 31 -0.79 25.37 14.26
C LEU A 31 0.61 24.90 13.84
N ILE A 32 0.82 23.59 13.85
CA ILE A 32 2.06 22.96 13.36
C ILE A 32 1.78 22.31 12.01
N ILE A 33 2.46 22.76 10.96
CA ILE A 33 2.32 22.25 9.59
C ILE A 33 3.53 21.38 9.24
N ILE A 34 3.29 20.10 8.94
CA ILE A 34 4.33 19.16 8.52
C ILE A 34 4.03 18.73 7.08
N PRO A 35 4.82 19.18 6.09
CA PRO A 35 4.62 18.77 4.70
C PRO A 35 4.86 17.26 4.56
N LYS A 36 3.92 16.56 3.92
CA LYS A 36 4.16 15.16 3.57
C LYS A 36 5.19 15.09 2.47
N GLU A 37 6.21 14.27 2.67
CA GLU A 37 7.07 13.85 1.58
C GLU A 37 6.21 13.21 0.49
N LYS A 38 6.44 13.64 -0.76
CA LYS A 38 5.85 12.98 -1.91
C LYS A 38 6.42 11.57 -1.91
N GLN A 39 5.61 10.58 -1.52
CA GLN A 39 5.96 9.19 -1.78
C GLN A 39 6.22 9.10 -3.29
N ALA A 40 7.46 8.79 -3.66
CA ALA A 40 7.77 8.50 -5.04
C ALA A 40 6.74 7.45 -5.48
N LYS A 41 5.96 7.76 -6.52
CA LYS A 41 4.97 6.82 -7.06
C LYS A 41 5.67 5.48 -7.15
N SER A 42 5.22 4.48 -6.39
CA SER A 42 5.82 3.16 -6.44
C SER A 42 5.88 2.79 -7.91
N LYS A 43 7.10 2.56 -8.45
CA LYS A 43 7.26 2.14 -9.84
C LYS A 43 6.24 1.04 -10.06
N LYS A 44 5.29 1.24 -10.97
CA LYS A 44 4.29 0.23 -11.30
C LYS A 44 5.09 -1.05 -11.56
N LYS A 45 4.90 -2.07 -10.72
CA LYS A 45 5.60 -3.35 -10.90
C LYS A 45 5.22 -3.83 -12.29
N ASN A 46 6.21 -3.93 -13.18
CA ASN A 46 5.98 -4.33 -14.56
C ASN A 46 5.44 -5.77 -14.55
N ALA A 47 4.38 -6.05 -15.29
CA ALA A 47 3.80 -7.39 -15.35
C ALA A 47 4.86 -8.43 -15.81
N GLU A 48 5.80 -8.00 -16.65
CA GLU A 48 6.95 -8.79 -17.09
C GLU A 48 7.82 -9.26 -15.90
N GLN A 49 8.13 -8.37 -14.94
CA GLN A 49 8.90 -8.73 -13.74
C GLN A 49 8.14 -9.67 -12.79
N PHE A 50 6.80 -9.63 -12.83
CA PHE A 50 5.98 -10.59 -12.10
C PHE A 50 6.04 -11.97 -12.77
N LEU A 51 5.87 -12.01 -14.10
CA LEU A 51 5.92 -13.24 -14.89
C LEU A 51 7.28 -13.93 -14.77
N GLU A 52 8.39 -13.22 -14.87
CA GLU A 52 9.74 -13.80 -14.70
C GLU A 52 9.92 -14.47 -13.34
N LYS A 53 9.44 -13.83 -12.26
CA LYS A 53 9.53 -14.38 -10.90
C LYS A 53 8.61 -15.57 -10.70
N TRP A 54 7.46 -15.61 -11.37
CA TRP A 54 6.47 -16.68 -11.24
C TRP A 54 6.73 -17.86 -12.17
N SER A 55 7.27 -17.63 -13.37
CA SER A 55 7.57 -18.71 -14.32
C SER A 55 8.73 -19.58 -13.85
N GLY A 56 9.63 -19.04 -13.02
CA GLY A 56 10.66 -19.84 -12.35
C GLY A 56 10.11 -20.91 -11.39
N PHE A 57 8.84 -20.80 -10.95
CA PHE A 57 8.15 -21.81 -10.15
C PHE A 57 7.51 -22.91 -11.01
N LEU A 58 7.27 -22.64 -12.30
CA LEU A 58 6.57 -23.54 -13.22
C LEU A 58 7.52 -24.38 -14.09
N SER A 59 8.81 -24.46 -13.74
CA SER A 59 9.74 -25.37 -14.41
C SER A 59 9.21 -26.80 -14.33
N VAL A 60 8.87 -27.34 -15.50
CA VAL A 60 8.14 -28.61 -15.72
C VAL A 60 8.95 -29.85 -15.31
N GLU A 61 10.19 -29.68 -14.85
CA GLU A 61 11.15 -30.78 -14.65
C GLU A 61 10.69 -31.83 -13.60
N ASP A 62 9.85 -31.45 -12.62
CA ASP A 62 9.40 -32.39 -11.57
C ASP A 62 7.92 -32.81 -11.66
N SER A 63 7.09 -32.16 -12.50
CA SER A 63 5.64 -32.39 -12.49
C SER A 63 5.23 -33.77 -13.03
N GLU A 64 5.98 -34.33 -13.99
CA GLU A 64 5.66 -35.65 -14.54
C GLU A 64 6.01 -36.80 -13.58
N LYS A 65 7.12 -36.68 -12.85
CA LYS A 65 7.52 -37.66 -11.83
C LYS A 65 6.57 -37.66 -10.64
N GLU A 66 6.15 -36.49 -10.18
CA GLU A 66 5.17 -36.36 -9.09
C GLU A 66 3.80 -36.90 -9.49
N LYS A 67 3.35 -36.65 -10.73
CA LYS A 67 2.10 -37.22 -11.25
C LYS A 67 2.17 -38.75 -11.34
N ALA A 68 3.29 -39.30 -11.82
CA ALA A 68 3.48 -40.74 -11.89
C ALA A 68 3.43 -41.39 -10.49
N ALA A 69 4.17 -40.83 -9.52
CA ALA A 69 4.18 -41.31 -8.15
C ALA A 69 2.78 -41.26 -7.49
N PHE A 70 2.01 -40.18 -7.73
CA PHE A 70 0.64 -40.06 -7.23
C PHE A 70 -0.30 -41.12 -7.81
N LEU A 71 -0.20 -41.39 -9.12
CA LEU A 71 -1.02 -42.41 -9.77
C LEU A 71 -0.67 -43.81 -9.26
N GLU A 72 0.61 -44.13 -9.09
CA GLU A 72 1.03 -45.41 -8.51
C GLU A 72 0.52 -45.61 -7.08
N GLN A 73 0.50 -44.56 -6.26
CA GLN A 73 -0.02 -44.64 -4.90
C GLN A 73 -1.55 -44.80 -4.86
N LYS A 74 -2.27 -44.17 -5.80
CA LYS A 74 -3.74 -44.17 -5.82
C LYS A 74 -4.35 -45.48 -6.32
N TYR A 75 -3.65 -46.17 -7.22
CA TYR A 75 -4.15 -47.40 -7.86
C TYR A 75 -3.43 -48.68 -7.38
N LYS A 76 -2.62 -48.58 -6.32
CA LYS A 76 -2.23 -49.73 -5.47
C LYS A 76 -3.33 -50.04 -4.47
#